data_AF-A0AAW2CGZ3-F1
#
_entry.id   AF-A0AAW2CGZ3-F1
#
_cell.length_a   1.000
_cell.length_b   1.000
_cell.length_c   1.000
_cell.angle_alpha   90.00
_cell.angle_beta   90.00
_cell.angle_gamma   90.00
#
_symmetry.space_group_name_H-M   'P 1'
#
loop_
_entity.id
_entity.type
_entity.pdbx_description
1 polymer ?
#
loop_
_entity_poly.entity_id
_entity_poly.type
_entity_poly.pdbx_seq_one_letter_code
_entity_poly.pdbx_strand_id
1 'polypeptide(L)'
;MEVLPEGWHYIPKHPEKNIKYYRCILIQEESARIENIMNKGDPSVVLYHKFIISSFVSCKDWGQHPSLLKKLIGLKSLSGSELHYSYYDYMDAFEKVLFYQNKNFDHSWFLMFDKKFFGQIPTWFLKWWEMFGPVRQIWPEPLQDALRFFSSRFRITSHNSQFPAILLMTVRLCMNKCYNHLLPYSMF
;
A
#
# COMPACT_ATOMS: atom_id res chain seq x y z
N MET A 1 11.60 9.67 26.64
CA MET A 1 10.36 9.42 25.85
C MET A 1 10.45 10.37 24.67
N GLU A 2 10.85 9.89 23.49
CA GLU A 2 10.97 10.74 22.30
C GLU A 2 9.57 11.03 21.78
N VAL A 3 9.14 12.28 21.88
CA VAL A 3 7.85 12.75 21.35
C VAL A 3 8.05 12.98 19.86
N LEU A 4 7.41 12.16 19.03
CA LEU A 4 7.43 12.34 17.58
C LEU A 4 6.73 13.66 17.21
N PRO A 5 7.20 14.38 16.17
CA PRO A 5 6.50 15.56 15.66
C PRO A 5 5.04 15.24 15.30
N GLU A 6 4.15 16.24 15.37
CA GLU A 6 2.74 16.06 15.00
C GLU A 6 2.61 15.54 13.55
N GLY A 7 1.90 14.41 13.38
CA GLY A 7 1.75 13.73 12.08
C GLY A 7 2.85 12.70 11.75
N TRP A 8 3.82 12.48 12.64
CA TRP A 8 4.79 11.40 12.52
C TRP A 8 4.34 10.20 13.35
N HIS A 9 4.11 9.09 12.67
CA HIS A 9 3.58 7.85 13.26
C HIS A 9 4.57 6.67 13.18
N TYR A 10 5.77 6.94 12.64
CA TYR A 10 6.95 6.11 12.72
C TYR A 10 8.17 7.05 12.77
N ILE A 11 9.32 6.54 13.23
CA ILE A 11 10.58 7.27 13.14
C ILE A 11 11.15 7.04 11.74
N PRO A 12 11.13 8.03 10.83
CA PRO A 12 11.74 7.87 9.53
C PRO A 12 13.26 7.83 9.70
N LYS A 13 13.92 6.98 8.90
CA LYS A 13 15.39 6.91 8.84
C LYS A 13 16.02 8.22 8.36
N HIS A 14 15.24 9.07 7.68
CA HIS A 14 15.65 10.38 7.19
C HIS A 14 14.49 11.38 7.34
N PRO A 15 14.70 12.60 7.86
CA PRO A 15 13.61 13.52 8.17
C PRO A 15 12.71 13.89 6.98
N GLU A 16 13.27 13.86 5.77
CA GLU A 16 12.54 14.16 4.54
C GLU A 16 11.70 12.99 4.03
N LYS A 17 11.96 11.75 4.49
CA LYS A 17 11.26 10.53 4.09
C LYS A 17 10.06 10.24 4.99
N ASN A 18 9.19 11.24 5.12
CA ASN A 18 7.94 11.14 5.86
C ASN A 18 6.80 10.55 4.99
N ILE A 19 5.61 10.40 5.56
CA ILE A 19 4.43 9.86 4.86
C ILE A 19 4.11 10.64 3.58
N LYS A 20 4.26 11.98 3.60
CA LYS A 20 4.00 12.84 2.44
C LYS A 20 4.96 12.55 1.30
N TYR A 21 6.24 12.34 1.59
CA TYR A 21 7.25 11.92 0.61
C TYR A 21 6.85 10.61 -0.08
N TYR A 22 6.53 9.58 0.70
CA TYR A 22 6.13 8.27 0.15
C TYR A 22 4.81 8.35 -0.63
N ARG A 23 3.83 9.12 -0.13
CA ARG A 23 2.58 9.39 -0.86
C ARG A 23 2.84 10.06 -2.21
N CYS A 24 3.72 11.05 -2.27
CA CYS A 24 4.06 11.72 -3.52
C CYS A 24 4.72 10.77 -4.53
N ILE A 25 5.57 9.84 -4.08
CA ILE A 25 6.18 8.83 -4.96
C ILE A 25 5.09 7.98 -5.64
N LEU A 26 4.13 7.46 -4.87
CA LEU A 26 3.06 6.61 -5.42
C LEU A 26 2.14 7.33 -6.39
N ILE A 27 1.89 8.62 -6.15
CA ILE A 27 1.09 9.48 -7.05
C ILE A 27 1.88 9.76 -8.33
N GLN A 28 3.16 10.13 -8.22
CA GLN A 28 3.99 10.48 -9.36
C GLN A 28 4.23 9.29 -10.31
N GLU A 29 4.40 8.09 -9.77
CA GLU A 29 4.55 6.86 -10.57
C GLU A 29 3.21 6.27 -11.01
N GLU A 30 2.09 6.93 -10.69
CA GLU A 30 0.72 6.48 -10.97
C GLU A 30 0.40 5.07 -10.42
N SER A 31 1.18 4.61 -9.44
CA SER A 31 1.09 3.26 -8.88
C SER A 31 -0.05 3.09 -7.90
N ALA A 32 -0.42 4.14 -7.17
CA ALA A 32 -1.55 4.09 -6.26
C ALA A 32 -2.24 5.45 -6.06
N ARG A 33 -3.54 5.39 -5.78
CA ARG A 33 -4.35 6.54 -5.36
C ARG A 33 -4.78 6.39 -3.90
N ILE A 34 -4.77 7.51 -3.18
CA ILE A 34 -5.27 7.59 -1.81
C ILE A 34 -6.47 8.52 -1.80
N GLU A 35 -7.64 7.97 -1.50
CA GLU A 35 -8.90 8.72 -1.43
C GLU A 35 -9.37 8.83 0.01
N ASN A 36 -9.78 10.02 0.42
CA ASN A 36 -10.33 10.25 1.76
C ASN A 36 -11.83 9.90 1.74
N ILE A 37 -12.26 9.05 2.68
CA ILE A 37 -13.67 8.76 2.88
C ILE A 37 -14.15 9.55 4.09
N MET A 38 -14.89 10.62 3.81
CA MET A 38 -15.37 11.55 4.82
C MET A 38 -16.70 11.08 5.41
N ASN A 39 -16.95 11.47 6.66
CA ASN A 39 -18.26 11.27 7.27
C ASN A 39 -19.29 12.14 6.54
N LYS A 40 -20.43 11.55 6.18
CA LYS A 40 -21.51 12.26 5.48
C LYS A 40 -22.20 13.31 6.36
N GLY A 41 -22.25 13.08 7.67
CA GLY A 41 -22.82 14.01 8.64
C GLY A 41 -21.86 15.13 9.06
N ASP A 42 -20.55 14.88 8.96
CA ASP A 42 -19.50 15.88 9.22
C ASP A 42 -18.32 15.68 8.27
N PRO A 43 -18.28 16.42 7.14
CA PRO A 43 -17.20 16.31 6.17
C PRO A 43 -15.81 16.74 6.67
N SER A 44 -15.67 17.24 7.91
CA SER A 44 -14.35 17.48 8.51
C SER A 44 -13.71 16.20 9.07
N VAL A 45 -14.50 15.14 9.27
CA VAL A 45 -14.05 13.87 9.84
C VAL A 45 -13.72 12.88 8.72
N VAL A 46 -12.44 12.52 8.61
CA VAL A 46 -12.00 11.38 7.79
C VAL A 46 -12.31 10.08 8.53
N LEU A 47 -13.19 9.24 7.97
CA LEU A 47 -13.50 7.93 8.55
C LEU A 47 -12.37 6.94 8.29
N TYR A 48 -11.96 6.83 7.02
CA TYR A 48 -10.89 5.95 6.57
C TYR A 48 -10.32 6.44 5.24
N HIS A 49 -9.14 5.95 4.87
CA HIS A 49 -8.58 6.18 3.54
C HIS A 49 -8.74 4.93 2.68
N LYS A 50 -9.07 5.10 1.39
CA LYS A 50 -8.90 4.02 0.40
C LYS A 50 -7.49 4.09 -0.17
N PHE A 51 -6.79 2.97 -0.17
CA PHE A 51 -5.54 2.78 -0.88
C PHE A 51 -5.80 1.90 -2.10
N ILE A 52 -5.81 2.52 -3.28
CA ILE A 52 -6.17 1.88 -4.54
C ILE A 52 -4.90 1.68 -5.35
N ILE A 53 -4.45 0.43 -5.47
CA ILE A 53 -3.26 0.06 -6.25
C ILE A 53 -3.63 -0.04 -7.73
N SER A 54 -3.02 0.81 -8.55
CA SER A 54 -3.32 0.94 -9.98
C SER A 54 -2.30 0.22 -10.87
N SER A 55 -1.03 0.21 -10.46
CA SER A 55 0.06 -0.40 -11.24
C SER A 55 1.30 -0.65 -10.37
N PHE A 56 2.29 -1.34 -10.94
CA PHE A 56 3.61 -1.46 -10.35
C PHE A 56 4.68 -1.10 -11.38
N VAL A 57 5.59 -0.21 -11.02
CA VAL A 57 6.83 -0.03 -11.78
C VAL A 57 7.72 -1.25 -11.55
N SER A 58 8.08 -1.95 -12.62
CA SER A 58 9.00 -3.08 -12.52
C SER A 58 10.42 -2.57 -12.32
N CYS A 59 11.27 -3.39 -11.70
CA CYS A 59 12.70 -3.09 -11.59
C CYS A 59 13.36 -2.87 -12.96
N LYS A 60 12.88 -3.54 -14.02
CA LYS A 60 13.38 -3.40 -15.39
C LYS A 60 13.00 -2.04 -16.00
N ASP A 61 11.83 -1.52 -15.65
CA ASP A 61 11.32 -0.25 -16.15
C ASP A 61 11.79 0.94 -15.30
N TRP A 62 12.53 0.70 -14.20
CA TRP A 62 13.03 1.77 -13.34
C TRP A 62 14.15 2.59 -13.99
N GLY A 63 14.95 1.96 -14.86
CA GLY A 63 16.12 2.53 -15.52
C GLY A 63 17.29 1.56 -15.54
N GLN A 64 18.52 2.08 -15.59
CA GLN A 64 19.74 1.26 -15.67
C GLN A 64 20.01 0.46 -14.38
N HIS A 65 19.61 0.99 -13.22
CA HIS A 65 19.84 0.36 -11.92
C HIS A 65 18.78 0.77 -10.88
N PRO A 66 18.38 -0.09 -9.91
CA PRO A 66 17.39 0.24 -8.87
C PRO A 66 17.74 1.45 -8.00
N SER A 67 19.04 1.70 -7.80
CA SER A 67 19.53 2.86 -7.05
C SER A 67 19.52 4.17 -7.85
N LEU A 68 19.14 4.13 -9.14
CA LEU A 68 18.98 5.34 -9.93
C LEU A 68 17.95 6.24 -9.26
N LEU A 69 18.35 7.49 -9.01
CA LEU A 69 17.54 8.49 -8.35
C LEU A 69 16.66 9.20 -9.37
N LYS A 70 15.34 9.15 -9.16
CA LYS A 70 14.38 10.01 -9.84
C LYS A 70 14.09 11.23 -9.00
N LYS A 71 13.84 12.36 -9.64
CA LYS A 71 13.42 13.60 -8.98
C LYS A 71 11.96 13.51 -8.57
N LEU A 72 11.65 13.84 -7.32
CA LEU A 72 10.29 13.94 -6.81
C LEU A 72 9.74 15.34 -7.12
N ILE A 73 8.71 15.39 -7.94
CA ILE A 73 8.04 16.61 -8.39
C ILE A 73 6.94 16.96 -7.38
N GLY A 74 6.73 18.26 -7.14
CA GLY A 74 5.62 18.75 -6.31
C GLY A 74 5.85 18.67 -4.79
N LEU A 75 7.01 18.19 -4.33
CA LEU A 75 7.41 18.25 -2.94
C LEU A 75 8.82 18.87 -2.83
N LYS A 76 8.92 19.98 -2.09
CA LYS A 76 10.23 20.56 -1.71
C LYS A 76 10.61 20.09 -0.32
N SER A 77 11.90 19.93 -0.08
CA SER A 77 12.41 19.71 1.26
C SER A 77 12.19 20.95 2.15
N LEU A 78 12.43 20.79 3.45
CA LEU A 78 12.41 21.90 4.41
C LEU A 78 13.47 22.97 4.09
N SER A 79 14.59 22.57 3.47
CA SER A 79 15.66 23.48 3.02
C SER A 79 15.43 24.03 1.61
N GLY A 80 14.32 23.68 0.96
CA GLY A 80 14.01 24.08 -0.42
C GLY A 80 14.76 23.29 -1.50
N SER A 81 15.57 22.31 -1.12
CA SER A 81 16.28 21.41 -2.03
C SER A 81 15.33 20.43 -2.74
N GLU A 82 15.81 19.91 -3.86
CA GLU A 82 15.09 18.92 -4.66
C GLU A 82 15.16 17.54 -4.00
N LEU A 83 13.99 16.93 -3.79
CA LEU A 83 13.89 15.60 -3.25
C LEU A 83 14.06 14.57 -4.36
N HIS A 84 14.70 13.46 -4.01
CA HIS A 84 14.96 12.35 -4.91
C HIS A 84 14.53 11.03 -4.27
N TYR A 85 14.27 10.02 -5.09
CA TYR A 85 13.87 8.70 -4.64
C TYR A 85 14.43 7.60 -5.55
N SER A 86 14.76 6.47 -4.93
CA SER A 86 15.22 5.24 -5.60
C SER A 86 14.09 4.22 -5.74
N TYR A 87 14.36 3.09 -6.41
CA TYR A 87 13.40 2.00 -6.50
C TYR A 87 13.06 1.42 -5.12
N TYR A 88 14.03 1.42 -4.20
CA TYR A 88 13.81 0.96 -2.83
C TYR A 88 12.87 1.89 -2.06
N ASP A 89 12.99 3.20 -2.28
CA ASP A 89 12.05 4.17 -1.70
C ASP A 89 10.64 3.99 -2.26
N TYR A 90 10.54 3.65 -3.55
CA TYR A 90 9.28 3.30 -4.20
C TYR A 90 8.64 2.04 -3.61
N MET A 91 9.43 0.99 -3.36
CA MET A 91 8.95 -0.23 -2.69
C MET A 91 8.47 0.08 -1.27
N ASP A 92 9.27 0.82 -0.50
CA ASP A 92 8.92 1.25 0.86
C ASP A 92 7.65 2.10 0.87
N ALA A 93 7.38 2.88 -0.19
CA ALA A 93 6.24 3.78 -0.24
C ALA A 93 4.89 3.06 -0.04
N PHE A 94 4.74 1.84 -0.55
CA PHE A 94 3.53 1.03 -0.38
C PHE A 94 3.26 0.69 1.09
N GLU A 95 4.30 0.51 1.90
CA GLU A 95 4.19 0.23 3.33
C GLU A 95 4.06 1.53 4.14
N LYS A 96 4.97 2.48 3.93
CA LYS A 96 5.10 3.66 4.80
C LYS A 96 3.91 4.60 4.73
N VAL A 97 3.18 4.63 3.61
CA VAL A 97 1.91 5.37 3.53
C VAL A 97 0.87 4.84 4.51
N LEU A 98 0.81 3.53 4.72
CA LEU A 98 -0.20 2.92 5.60
C LEU A 98 0.03 3.21 7.08
N PHE A 99 1.21 3.71 7.46
CA PHE A 99 1.50 4.11 8.83
C PHE A 99 0.84 5.42 9.24
N TYR A 100 0.12 6.10 8.35
CA TYR A 100 -0.72 7.22 8.76
C TYR A 100 -1.70 6.82 9.86
N GLN A 101 -1.78 7.66 10.89
CA GLN A 101 -2.74 7.54 11.97
C GLN A 101 -3.48 8.88 12.13
N ASN A 102 -4.68 8.82 12.66
CA ASN A 102 -5.40 10.01 13.09
C ASN A 102 -5.04 10.30 14.56
N LYS A 103 -5.56 11.41 15.10
CA LYS A 103 -5.29 11.84 16.48
C LYS A 103 -5.77 10.85 17.54
N ASN A 104 -6.68 9.94 17.18
CA ASN A 104 -7.28 8.96 18.07
C ASN A 104 -6.62 7.58 17.96
N PHE A 105 -5.64 7.41 17.06
CA PHE A 105 -4.98 6.13 16.78
C PHE A 105 -5.93 4.97 16.40
N ASP A 106 -7.11 5.29 15.87
CA ASP A 106 -8.11 4.32 15.40
C ASP A 106 -8.26 4.35 13.87
N HIS A 107 -7.25 4.92 13.18
CA HIS A 107 -7.32 5.09 11.75
C HIS A 107 -7.37 3.75 11.01
N SER A 108 -8.16 3.74 9.95
CA SER A 108 -8.44 2.55 9.17
C SER A 108 -8.18 2.80 7.68
N TRP A 109 -7.71 1.76 6.99
CA TRP A 109 -7.36 1.76 5.58
C TRP A 109 -8.21 0.77 4.81
N PHE A 110 -8.71 1.15 3.64
CA PHE A 110 -9.40 0.24 2.74
C PHE A 110 -8.49 -0.08 1.56
N LEU A 111 -7.97 -1.31 1.52
CA LEU A 111 -6.98 -1.73 0.53
C LEU A 111 -7.70 -2.40 -0.64
N MET A 112 -7.39 -1.97 -1.86
CA MET A 112 -7.96 -2.56 -3.07
C MET A 112 -7.07 -2.37 -4.29
N PHE A 113 -7.33 -3.17 -5.33
CA PHE A 113 -6.77 -2.97 -6.67
C PHE A 113 -7.75 -2.17 -7.52
N ASP A 114 -7.22 -1.34 -8.42
CA ASP A 114 -8.02 -0.68 -9.44
C ASP A 114 -8.68 -1.73 -10.35
N LYS A 115 -9.92 -1.49 -10.76
CA LYS A 115 -10.66 -2.39 -11.66
C LYS A 115 -10.00 -2.57 -13.02
N LYS A 116 -9.19 -1.59 -13.43
CA LYS A 116 -8.43 -1.59 -14.68
C LYS A 116 -7.00 -2.11 -14.49
N PHE A 117 -6.64 -2.62 -13.31
CA PHE A 117 -5.33 -3.18 -13.06
C PHE A 117 -5.04 -4.33 -14.05
N PHE A 118 -4.04 -4.12 -14.89
CA PHE A 118 -3.56 -5.10 -15.86
C PHE A 118 -2.03 -5.10 -15.83
N GLY A 119 -1.46 -5.58 -14.72
CA GLY A 119 -0.01 -5.61 -14.51
C GLY A 119 0.44 -6.90 -13.85
N GLN A 120 1.75 -7.16 -13.92
CA GLN A 120 2.37 -8.22 -13.13
C GLN A 120 2.61 -7.71 -11.70
N ILE A 121 2.26 -8.54 -10.73
CA ILE A 121 2.54 -8.26 -9.31
C ILE A 121 4.02 -8.57 -9.07
N PRO A 122 4.84 -7.63 -8.58
CA PRO A 122 6.24 -7.91 -8.32
C PRO A 122 6.41 -8.84 -7.12
N THR A 123 7.43 -9.70 -7.13
CA THR A 123 7.64 -10.70 -6.07
C THR A 123 7.79 -10.07 -4.68
N TRP A 124 8.40 -8.90 -4.57
CA TRP A 124 8.53 -8.19 -3.28
C TRP A 124 7.18 -7.83 -2.66
N PHE A 125 6.12 -7.69 -3.46
CA PHE A 125 4.78 -7.38 -2.98
C PHE A 125 4.19 -8.53 -2.16
N LEU A 126 4.71 -9.76 -2.30
CA LEU A 126 4.27 -10.89 -1.48
C LEU A 126 4.49 -10.59 0.02
N LYS A 127 5.65 -10.03 0.39
CA LYS A 127 5.93 -9.64 1.78
C LYS A 127 4.95 -8.58 2.28
N TRP A 128 4.64 -7.59 1.44
CA TRP A 128 3.63 -6.57 1.78
C TRP A 128 2.24 -7.21 1.97
N TRP A 129 1.87 -8.14 1.09
CA TRP A 129 0.60 -8.85 1.16
C TRP A 129 0.47 -9.72 2.41
N GLU A 130 1.55 -10.35 2.87
CA GLU A 130 1.55 -11.11 4.13
C GLU A 130 1.29 -10.23 5.35
N MET A 131 1.77 -8.98 5.32
CA MET A 131 1.58 -8.02 6.42
C MET A 131 0.18 -7.37 6.40
N PHE A 132 -0.29 -6.94 5.23
CA PHE A 132 -1.48 -6.08 5.12
C PHE A 132 -2.69 -6.75 4.46
N GLY A 133 -2.49 -7.89 3.80
CA GLY A 133 -3.52 -8.60 3.05
C GLY A 133 -4.66 -9.16 3.92
N PRO A 134 -5.78 -9.56 3.30
CA PRO A 134 -6.78 -10.41 3.95
C PRO A 134 -6.18 -11.74 4.39
N VAL A 135 -6.54 -12.15 5.61
CA VAL A 135 -6.31 -13.52 6.07
C VAL A 135 -7.53 -14.36 5.69
N ARG A 136 -7.36 -15.63 5.32
CA ARG A 136 -8.48 -16.47 4.83
C ARG A 136 -9.60 -16.63 5.85
N GLN A 137 -9.26 -16.68 7.14
CA GLN A 137 -10.20 -16.99 8.22
C GLN A 137 -11.24 -15.88 8.46
N ILE A 138 -10.94 -14.64 8.06
CA ILE A 138 -11.87 -13.51 8.25
C ILE A 138 -12.90 -13.41 7.11
N TRP A 139 -12.76 -14.22 6.06
CA TRP A 139 -13.70 -14.19 4.94
C TRP A 139 -14.98 -14.97 5.27
N PRO A 140 -16.17 -14.41 4.97
CA PRO A 140 -17.42 -15.16 5.02
C PRO A 140 -17.34 -16.44 4.18
N GLU A 141 -18.09 -17.46 4.59
CA GLU A 141 -18.13 -18.77 3.94
C GLU A 141 -18.27 -18.68 2.40
N PRO A 142 -19.16 -17.84 1.83
CA PRO A 142 -19.28 -17.72 0.37
C PRO A 142 -18.00 -17.27 -0.34
N LEU A 143 -17.18 -16.42 0.30
CA LEU A 143 -15.90 -15.99 -0.28
C LEU A 143 -14.84 -17.09 -0.16
N GLN A 144 -14.90 -17.92 0.87
CA GLN A 144 -14.03 -19.08 0.99
C GLN A 144 -14.37 -20.13 -0.07
N ASP A 145 -15.66 -20.34 -0.33
CA ASP A 145 -16.14 -21.18 -1.43
C ASP A 145 -15.68 -20.68 -2.80
N ALA A 146 -15.82 -19.37 -3.05
CA ALA A 146 -15.31 -18.74 -4.26
C ALA A 146 -13.80 -18.95 -4.41
N LEU A 147 -13.04 -18.86 -3.31
CA LEU A 147 -11.60 -19.12 -3.32
C LEU A 147 -11.26 -20.58 -3.63
N ARG A 148 -12.01 -21.54 -3.07
CA ARG A 148 -11.86 -22.97 -3.40
C ARG A 148 -12.10 -23.21 -4.89
N PHE A 149 -13.21 -22.69 -5.41
CA PHE A 149 -13.58 -22.78 -6.82
C PHE A 149 -12.56 -22.11 -7.75
N PHE A 150 -12.08 -20.92 -7.38
CA PHE A 150 -11.03 -20.22 -8.11
C PHE A 150 -9.77 -21.07 -8.15
N SER A 151 -9.30 -21.55 -7.00
CA SER A 151 -8.06 -22.32 -6.88
C SER A 151 -8.09 -23.61 -7.71
N SER A 152 -9.25 -24.26 -7.86
CA SER A 152 -9.37 -25.51 -8.63
C SER A 152 -9.39 -25.30 -10.15
N ARG A 153 -9.73 -24.10 -10.63
CA ARG A 153 -9.86 -23.77 -12.06
C ARG A 153 -8.81 -22.81 -12.57
N PHE A 154 -8.11 -22.12 -11.68
CA PHE A 154 -7.18 -21.08 -12.05
C PHE A 154 -5.95 -21.65 -12.74
N ARG A 155 -5.75 -21.28 -14.01
CA ARG A 155 -4.53 -21.60 -14.75
C ARG A 155 -3.39 -20.72 -14.25
N ILE A 156 -2.50 -21.34 -13.51
CA ILE A 156 -1.31 -20.70 -12.96
C ILE A 156 -0.28 -20.55 -14.07
N THR A 157 0.14 -19.32 -14.37
CA THR A 157 1.37 -19.08 -15.17
C THR A 157 2.60 -19.36 -14.31
N SER A 158 3.76 -19.62 -14.91
CA SER A 158 5.01 -19.83 -14.17
C SER A 158 5.35 -18.68 -13.20
N HIS A 159 5.00 -17.44 -13.55
CA HIS A 159 5.15 -16.29 -12.66
C HIS A 159 4.11 -16.26 -11.53
N ASN A 160 2.86 -16.66 -11.80
CA ASN A 160 1.80 -16.55 -10.80
C ASN A 160 1.82 -17.67 -9.76
N SER A 161 2.56 -18.77 -9.98
CA SER A 161 2.65 -19.89 -9.04
C SER A 161 3.29 -19.52 -7.71
N GLN A 162 4.09 -18.46 -7.68
CA GLN A 162 4.74 -17.96 -6.47
C GLN A 162 3.79 -17.20 -5.54
N PHE A 163 2.58 -16.83 -6.00
CA PHE A 163 1.63 -16.05 -5.22
C PHE A 163 0.49 -16.90 -4.67
N PRO A 164 -0.01 -16.58 -3.47
CA PRO A 164 -1.13 -17.30 -2.90
C PRO A 164 -2.40 -17.03 -3.71
N ALA A 165 -3.24 -18.06 -3.90
CA ALA A 165 -4.47 -17.96 -4.68
C ALA A 165 -5.40 -16.82 -4.22
N ILE A 166 -5.39 -16.50 -2.92
CA ILE A 166 -6.16 -15.39 -2.35
C ILE A 166 -5.74 -14.02 -2.92
N LEU A 167 -4.44 -13.78 -3.12
CA LEU A 167 -3.92 -12.57 -3.73
C LEU A 167 -4.36 -12.50 -5.19
N LEU A 168 -4.16 -13.58 -5.94
CA LEU A 168 -4.51 -13.66 -7.36
C LEU A 168 -6.00 -13.48 -7.59
N MET A 169 -6.83 -14.09 -6.74
CA MET A 169 -8.28 -13.91 -6.79
C MET A 169 -8.67 -12.47 -6.43
N THR A 170 -8.03 -11.87 -5.42
CA THR A 170 -8.30 -10.49 -5.02
C THR A 170 -8.01 -9.50 -6.14
N VAL A 171 -6.86 -9.66 -6.82
CA VAL A 171 -6.48 -8.82 -7.96
C VAL A 171 -7.45 -9.02 -9.12
N ARG A 172 -7.81 -10.27 -9.45
CA ARG A 172 -8.67 -10.56 -10.61
C ARG A 172 -10.15 -10.23 -10.42
N LEU A 173 -10.67 -10.41 -9.21
CA LEU A 173 -12.07 -10.15 -8.89
C LEU A 173 -12.28 -8.76 -8.28
N CYS A 174 -11.22 -7.96 -8.14
CA CYS A 174 -11.25 -6.64 -7.49
C CYS A 174 -11.92 -6.70 -6.10
N MET A 175 -11.60 -7.75 -5.34
CA MET A 175 -12.14 -7.92 -3.99
C MET A 175 -11.48 -6.91 -3.04
N ASN A 176 -12.22 -6.44 -2.04
CA ASN A 176 -11.80 -5.31 -1.20
C ASN A 176 -11.78 -5.67 0.30
N LYS A 177 -10.98 -4.95 1.11
CA LYS A 177 -10.93 -5.12 2.57
C LYS A 177 -10.80 -3.78 3.32
N CYS A 178 -11.52 -3.63 4.43
CA CYS A 178 -11.24 -2.65 5.48
C CYS A 178 -10.19 -3.20 6.47
N TYR A 179 -9.16 -2.42 6.74
CA TYR A 179 -8.09 -2.68 7.70
C TYR A 179 -8.25 -1.66 8.83
N ASN A 180 -8.59 -2.11 10.03
CA ASN A 180 -8.63 -1.25 11.21
C ASN A 180 -7.35 -1.52 12.01
N HIS A 181 -6.58 -0.48 12.38
CA HIS A 181 -5.49 -0.64 13.33
C HIS A 181 -6.05 -0.88 14.74
N LEU A 182 -6.44 -2.11 15.01
CA LEU A 182 -6.63 -2.62 16.37
C LEU A 182 -5.88 -3.94 16.50
N LEU A 183 -4.54 -3.85 16.55
CA LEU A 183 -3.73 -4.82 17.28
C LEU A 183 -2.57 -4.08 17.97
N PRO A 184 -2.62 -3.94 19.30
CA PRO A 184 -1.41 -3.81 20.10
C PRO A 184 -0.79 -5.19 20.19
N TYR A 185 0.08 -5.55 19.25
CA TYR A 185 1.03 -6.64 19.49
C TYR A 185 2.42 -6.04 19.66
N SER A 186 2.70 -5.78 20.93
CA SER A 186 4.00 -6.05 21.52
C SER A 186 4.61 -7.33 20.96
N MET A 187 5.80 -7.23 20.36
CA MET A 187 6.93 -8.08 20.71
C MET A 187 8.21 -7.49 20.11
N PHE A 188 9.17 -7.30 21.01
CA PHE A 188 10.63 -7.20 20.87
C PHE A 188 11.24 -7.38 19.48
#